data_AF-A0A928QP04-F1
#
_entry.id   AF-A0A928QP04-F1
#
_cell.length_a   1.000
_cell.length_b   1.000
_cell.length_c   1.000
_cell.angle_alpha   90.00
_cell.angle_beta   90.00
_cell.angle_gamma   90.00
#
_symmetry.space_group_name_H-M   'P 1'
#
loop_
_entity.id
_entity.type
_entity.pdbx_description
1 polymer ?
#
loop_
_entity_poly.entity_id
_entity_poly.type
_entity_poly.pdbx_seq_one_letter_code
_entity_poly.pdbx_strand_id
1 'polypeptide(L)'
;MNIFQTKLLAAIEAAQALGVRQSRLAQNIERFGAVAAVKDYFQKARPTDGFDELARRGRLDLSAEAIAVSHHTEFTDEEINHCFSLLCAEGYYKA
;
A
#
# COMPACT_ATOMS: atom_id res chain seq x y z
N MET A 1 -17.90 3.83 4.01
CA MET A 1 -16.51 3.35 3.97
C MET A 1 -16.40 2.42 2.77
N ASN A 2 -15.52 2.68 1.80
CA ASN A 2 -15.33 1.75 0.67
C ASN A 2 -14.51 0.51 1.12
N ILE A 3 -14.70 -0.63 0.46
CA ILE A 3 -14.04 -1.92 0.76
C ILE A 3 -12.52 -1.76 0.79
N PHE A 4 -11.96 -0.99 -0.15
CA PHE A 4 -10.52 -0.70 -0.20
C PHE A 4 -10.02 0.02 1.05
N GLN A 5 -10.71 1.07 1.49
CA GLN A 5 -10.35 1.79 2.71
C GLN A 5 -10.40 0.87 3.93
N THR A 6 -11.43 0.04 4.05
CA THR A 6 -11.54 -0.93 5.15
C THR A 6 -10.37 -1.92 5.15
N LYS A 7 -10.02 -2.49 3.99
CA LYS A 7 -8.90 -3.42 3.88
C LYS A 7 -7.56 -2.74 4.16
N LEU A 8 -7.36 -1.53 3.66
CA LEU A 8 -6.12 -0.77 3.87
C LEU A 8 -5.93 -0.43 5.35
N LEU A 9 -6.99 0.00 6.05
CA LEU A 9 -6.92 0.26 7.49
C LEU A 9 -6.64 -1.01 8.29
N ALA A 10 -7.28 -2.13 7.95
CA ALA A 10 -7.02 -3.42 8.59
C ALA A 10 -5.57 -3.89 8.38
N ALA A 11 -5.02 -3.66 7.18
CA ALA A 11 -3.63 -3.98 6.89
C ALA A 11 -2.64 -3.08 7.65
N ILE A 12 -2.95 -1.79 7.79
CA ILE A 12 -2.18 -0.86 8.63
C ILE A 12 -2.17 -1.33 10.10
N GLU A 13 -3.31 -1.74 10.63
CA GLU A 13 -3.42 -2.27 11.99
C GLU A 13 -2.60 -3.56 12.15
N ALA A 14 -2.69 -4.49 11.20
CA ALA A 14 -1.90 -5.72 11.19
C ALA A 14 -0.40 -5.46 11.08
N ALA A 15 0.02 -4.50 10.23
CA ALA A 15 1.41 -4.08 10.10
C ALA A 15 1.93 -3.46 11.41
N GLN A 16 1.09 -2.64 12.06
CA GLN A 16 1.41 -2.05 13.35
C GLN A 16 1.57 -3.09 14.45
N ALA A 17 0.75 -4.15 14.46
CA ALA A 17 0.89 -5.28 15.38
C ALA A 17 2.22 -6.03 15.20
N LEU A 18 2.80 -6.01 13.99
CA LEU A 18 4.14 -6.52 13.73
C LEU A 18 5.24 -5.52 14.11
N GLY A 19 4.91 -4.28 14.48
CA GLY A 19 5.86 -3.21 14.78
C GLY A 19 6.25 -2.35 13.58
N VAL A 20 5.58 -2.51 12.43
CA VAL A 20 5.77 -1.66 11.25
C VAL A 20 4.74 -0.52 11.27
N ARG A 21 5.20 0.71 11.49
CA ARG A 21 4.32 1.88 11.60
C ARG A 21 4.16 2.58 10.27
N GLN A 22 2.93 2.63 9.77
CA GLN A 22 2.55 3.32 8.53
C GLN A 22 1.84 4.66 8.84
N SER A 23 2.46 5.49 9.69
CA SER A 23 1.76 6.60 10.35
C SER A 23 1.36 7.75 9.42
N ARG A 24 2.15 8.10 8.39
CA ARG A 24 1.75 9.19 7.49
C ARG A 24 0.68 8.71 6.52
N LEU A 25 0.79 7.46 6.06
CA LEU A 25 -0.28 6.82 5.30
C LEU A 25 -1.61 6.85 6.06
N ALA A 26 -1.64 6.40 7.33
CA ALA A 26 -2.84 6.44 8.16
C ALA A 26 -3.43 7.86 8.31
N GLN A 27 -2.58 8.86 8.59
CA GLN A 27 -3.01 10.26 8.69
C GLN A 27 -3.58 10.81 7.38
N ASN A 28 -2.96 10.45 6.24
CA ASN A 28 -3.43 10.87 4.92
C ASN A 28 -4.77 10.20 4.58
N ILE A 29 -4.96 8.93 4.95
CA ILE A 29 -6.24 8.23 4.77
C ILE A 29 -7.35 8.95 5.55
N GLU A 30 -7.09 9.36 6.79
CA GLU A 30 -8.05 10.09 7.62
C GLU A 30 -8.41 11.45 7.02
N ARG A 31 -7.42 12.18 6.48
CA ARG A 31 -7.60 13.53 5.93
C ARG A 31 -8.21 13.57 4.53
N PHE A 32 -7.80 12.67 3.64
CA PHE A 32 -8.08 12.75 2.21
C PHE A 32 -8.84 11.53 1.67
N GLY A 33 -8.98 10.48 2.48
CA GLY A 33 -9.51 9.19 2.05
C GLY A 33 -8.43 8.27 1.47
N ALA A 34 -8.70 6.97 1.46
CA ALA A 34 -7.69 5.95 1.15
C ALA A 34 -7.11 6.04 -0.26
N VAL A 35 -7.97 6.22 -1.27
CA VAL A 35 -7.52 6.28 -2.67
C VAL A 35 -6.63 7.51 -2.90
N ALA A 36 -7.06 8.69 -2.45
CA ALA A 36 -6.28 9.91 -2.60
C ALA A 36 -4.94 9.85 -1.86
N ALA A 37 -4.93 9.30 -0.65
CA ALA A 37 -3.71 9.10 0.14
C ALA A 37 -2.68 8.24 -0.60
N VAL A 38 -3.12 7.11 -1.17
CA VAL A 38 -2.25 6.17 -1.89
C VAL A 38 -1.78 6.76 -3.23
N LYS A 39 -2.66 7.48 -3.95
CA LYS A 39 -2.28 8.19 -5.19
C LYS A 39 -1.21 9.26 -4.97
N ASP A 40 -1.21 9.96 -3.84
CA ASP A 40 -0.17 10.94 -3.52
C ASP A 40 1.23 10.32 -3.43
N TYR A 41 1.34 9.07 -2.93
CA TYR A 41 2.60 8.33 -2.92
C TYR A 41 3.03 7.92 -4.34
N PHE A 42 2.09 7.44 -5.15
CA PHE A 42 2.36 6.98 -6.52
C PHE A 42 2.76 8.12 -7.46
N GLN A 43 2.11 9.27 -7.36
CA GLN A 43 2.49 10.48 -8.11
C GLN A 43 3.92 10.95 -7.78
N LYS A 44 4.39 10.66 -6.57
CA LYS A 44 5.75 10.99 -6.13
C LYS A 44 6.76 9.88 -6.42
N ALA A 45 6.33 8.79 -7.06
CA ALA A 45 7.12 7.59 -7.34
C ALA A 45 7.85 7.07 -6.09
N ARG A 46 7.15 7.07 -4.95
CA ARG A 46 7.69 6.63 -3.66
C ARG A 46 6.87 5.48 -3.11
N PRO A 47 7.53 4.45 -2.55
CA PRO A 47 6.82 3.43 -1.81
C PRO A 47 6.18 4.02 -0.54
N THR A 48 5.12 3.39 -0.08
CA THR A 48 4.40 3.80 1.13
C THR A 48 5.22 3.56 2.38
N ASP A 49 4.88 4.29 3.45
CA ASP A 49 5.61 4.18 4.72
C ASP A 49 5.62 2.73 5.20
N GLY A 50 6.80 2.20 5.54
CA GLY A 50 6.92 0.83 6.05
C GLY A 50 6.98 -0.24 4.96
N PHE A 51 6.93 0.11 3.67
CA PHE A 51 7.09 -0.84 2.56
C PHE A 51 8.38 -1.66 2.66
N ASP A 52 9.54 -1.01 2.80
CA ASP A 52 10.84 -1.70 2.91
C ASP A 52 10.91 -2.65 4.11
N GLU A 53 10.27 -2.26 5.22
CA GLU A 53 10.24 -3.05 6.45
C GLU A 53 9.27 -4.24 6.30
N LEU A 54 8.14 -4.06 5.62
CA LEU A 54 7.23 -5.14 5.25
C LEU A 54 7.89 -6.11 4.27
N ALA A 55 8.66 -5.60 3.29
CA ALA A 55 9.45 -6.40 2.36
C ALA A 55 10.44 -7.31 3.08
N ARG A 56 11.24 -6.74 3.99
CA ARG A 56 12.18 -7.51 4.83
C ARG A 56 11.52 -8.58 5.68
N ARG A 57 10.27 -8.37 6.07
CA ARG A 57 9.47 -9.32 6.87
C ARG A 57 8.68 -10.32 6.02
N GLY A 58 8.73 -10.22 4.70
CA GLY A 58 7.90 -11.02 3.79
C GLY A 58 6.41 -10.74 3.95
N ARG A 59 6.03 -9.56 4.44
CA ARG A 59 4.65 -9.15 4.72
C ARG A 59 4.15 -8.02 3.81
N LEU A 60 4.61 -8.03 2.55
CA LEU A 60 4.12 -7.10 1.53
C LEU A 60 2.63 -7.26 1.22
N ASP A 61 1.99 -8.36 1.64
CA ASP A 61 0.53 -8.50 1.65
C ASP A 61 -0.19 -7.41 2.47
N LEU A 62 0.51 -6.79 3.44
CA LEU A 62 0.00 -5.69 4.26
C LEU A 62 0.36 -4.29 3.71
N SER A 63 1.11 -4.24 2.61
CA SER A 63 1.49 -2.97 1.98
C SER A 63 0.33 -2.34 1.25
N ALA A 64 0.34 -1.01 1.13
CA ALA A 64 -0.68 -0.30 0.35
C ALA A 64 -0.64 -0.69 -1.13
N GLU A 65 0.55 -0.98 -1.66
CA GLU A 65 0.83 -1.38 -3.03
C GLU A 65 0.13 -2.70 -3.36
N ALA A 66 0.30 -3.74 -2.53
CA ALA A 66 -0.36 -5.03 -2.77
C ALA A 66 -1.88 -4.92 -2.71
N ILE A 67 -2.40 -4.11 -1.78
CA ILE A 67 -3.84 -3.88 -1.65
C ILE A 67 -4.36 -3.07 -2.84
N ALA A 68 -3.61 -2.07 -3.32
CA ALA A 68 -3.94 -1.29 -4.51
C ALA A 68 -3.99 -2.17 -5.77
N VAL A 69 -3.01 -3.06 -5.98
CA VAL A 69 -3.04 -4.03 -7.09
C VAL A 69 -4.28 -4.92 -7.03
N SER A 70 -4.69 -5.36 -5.83
CA SER A 70 -5.93 -6.14 -5.67
C SER A 70 -7.24 -5.34 -5.87
N HIS A 71 -7.16 -4.00 -5.90
CA HIS A 71 -8.29 -3.09 -6.15
C HIS A 71 -8.02 -2.19 -7.36
N HIS A 72 -7.48 -2.80 -8.43
CA HIS A 72 -7.04 -2.11 -9.64
C HIS A 72 -8.07 -1.15 -10.25
N THR A 73 -9.38 -1.36 -10.04
CA THR A 73 -10.45 -0.49 -10.55
C THR A 73 -10.49 0.90 -9.94
N GLU A 74 -9.88 1.13 -8.78
CA GLU A 74 -9.83 2.45 -8.12
C GLU A 74 -8.64 3.31 -8.57
N PHE A 75 -7.74 2.72 -9.36
CA PHE A 75 -6.47 3.28 -9.79
C PHE A 75 -6.35 3.24 -11.31
N THR A 76 -5.40 4.00 -11.87
CA THR A 76 -5.07 3.90 -13.29
C THR A 76 -4.14 2.72 -13.55
N ASP A 77 -4.10 2.23 -14.79
CA ASP A 77 -3.18 1.15 -15.16
C ASP A 77 -1.71 1.52 -14.90
N GLU A 78 -1.35 2.79 -15.07
CA GLU A 78 0.01 3.30 -14.78
C GLU A 78 0.34 3.23 -13.28
N GLU A 79 -0.59 3.63 -12.42
CA GLU A 79 -0.46 3.53 -10.96
C GLU A 79 -0.31 2.07 -10.51
N ILE A 80 -1.12 1.18 -11.09
CA ILE A 80 -1.06 -0.26 -10.78
C ILE A 80 0.22 -0.90 -11.29
N ASN A 81 0.67 -0.55 -12.50
CA ASN A 81 1.93 -1.04 -13.05
C ASN A 81 3.13 -0.59 -12.22
N HIS A 82 3.10 0.63 -11.67
CA HIS A 82 4.12 1.10 -10.73
C HIS A 82 4.14 0.25 -9.45
N CYS A 83 2.99 0.01 -8.83
CA CYS A 83 2.87 -0.85 -7.65
C CYS A 83 3.37 -2.27 -7.93
N PHE A 84 2.94 -2.83 -9.05
CA PHE A 84 3.33 -4.16 -9.46
C PHE A 84 4.85 -4.25 -9.66
N SER A 85 5.47 -3.24 -10.27
CA SER A 85 6.93 -3.18 -10.44
C SER A 85 7.68 -3.16 -9.11
N LEU A 86 7.21 -2.37 -8.13
CA LEU A 86 7.78 -2.36 -6.78
C LEU A 86 7.66 -3.72 -6.09
N LEU A 87 6.48 -4.33 -6.16
CA LEU A 87 6.22 -5.64 -5.57
C LEU A 87 7.06 -6.76 -6.22
N CYS A 88 7.24 -6.71 -7.54
CA CYS A 88 8.13 -7.63 -8.25
C CYS A 88 9.60 -7.42 -7.88
N ALA A 89 10.06 -6.19 -7.73
CA ALA A 89 11.44 -5.89 -7.33
C ALA A 89 11.78 -6.49 -5.96
N GLU A 90 10.82 -6.50 -5.03
CA GLU A 90 10.95 -7.13 -3.71
C GLU A 90 10.61 -8.63 -3.69
N GLY A 91 10.32 -9.23 -4.85
CA GLY A 91 10.04 -10.67 -4.98
C GLY A 91 8.71 -11.12 -4.40
N TYR A 92 7.73 -10.21 -4.24
CA TYR A 92 6.38 -10.53 -3.76
C TYR A 92 5.60 -11.40 -4.75
N TYR A 93 5.59 -11.00 -6.02
CA TYR A 93 5.11 -11.83 -7.10
C TYR A 93 6.28 -12.64 -7.65
N LYS A 94 6.40 -13.89 -7.21
CA LYS A 94 7.26 -14.85 -7.89
C LYS A 94 6.53 -15.37 -9.13
N ALA A 95 7.16 -15.16 -10.28
CA ALA A 95 6.83 -15.88 -11.51
C ALA A 95 7.14 -17.38 -11.34
#